data_AF-A0A7V3A7Q6-F1
#
_entry.id   AF-A0A7V3A7Q6-F1
#
_cell.length_a   1.000
_cell.length_b   1.000
_cell.length_c   1.000
_cell.angle_alpha   90.00
_cell.angle_beta   90.00
_cell.angle_gamma   90.00
#
_symmetry.space_group_name_H-M   'P 1'
#
loop_
_entity.id
_entity.type
_entity.pdbx_description
1 polymer ?
#
loop_
_entity_poly.entity_id
_entity_poly.type
_entity_poly.pdbx_seq_one_letter_code
_entity_poly.pdbx_strand_id
1 'polypeptide(L)'
;MRQKKRSAFPALLILVLGLFLLAVASPPAQKKTVRSLRPGEEGRGPWWMKATALTAEGRLPSLKSRKWWKKTLEMKPGESLMLDEGGEARERMAVRLESYALEDGRTVEVMVWVIDDDGNDSLKAGGDFHDDCYLYDLNRDGQVDLMVDYADENEDGQADFMEVRYFERGYLVRGWFGYDFENIGELLKFKNPLELMVENFSQNLNGQKLYFKNVYDRASRSWRPAEVCPLASFDFNGDGLSDLVVRFNLDPELAEPVIGSLEISYDVDRSNNQDHPFHYDLGLVLVGRQPYGKDECQIYSSKRRPPQAVCSIPYDKIPGWLRDIEVTAAGFSWKEYPDETLEKIKGWQELEGQGIGWSWERKRLPLASASRQKWNVRREVASRSAAQVEFYYSPVDQRIHLLGAEEGWLPVGYLAGLPRVGEIRYFDTDGNGYFDRREIYLAASTRPVLVLPLTEKGNIKLPFDLNRISEFYLTEVLPAALARSEALLRAMGKIQTYDPPPGFSEAWNRAGPSEKRYLQDVKSLLAFINLRDHLLTVVNQTLFQELSRDSQGRPLGDLHPRLFRDPKQVGQSLPSDQAWKLARLLTELEQAYGLGQVERFEQLIDQIKELGW
;
A
#
# COMPACT_ATOMS: atom_id res chain seq x y z
N MET A 1 28.69 55.73 21.18
CA MET A 1 27.93 55.62 22.44
C MET A 1 26.64 54.86 22.17
N ARG A 2 26.47 53.71 22.84
CA ARG A 2 25.24 52.90 23.05
C ARG A 2 24.40 52.50 21.81
N GLN A 3 23.87 51.30 21.66
CA GLN A 3 24.06 49.96 22.21
C GLN A 3 23.13 49.04 21.38
N LYS A 4 23.61 47.84 21.06
CA LYS A 4 22.90 46.76 20.33
C LYS A 4 21.55 46.38 20.94
N LYS A 5 20.58 45.99 20.09
CA LYS A 5 19.75 44.78 20.28
C LYS A 5 19.40 44.15 18.93
N ARG A 6 20.03 43.00 18.65
CA ARG A 6 19.58 41.99 17.67
C ARG A 6 18.57 41.10 18.41
N SER A 7 17.37 40.94 17.89
CA SER A 7 16.42 39.92 18.34
C SER A 7 16.65 38.67 17.50
N ALA A 8 17.27 37.67 18.12
CA ALA A 8 17.34 36.31 17.61
C ALA A 8 16.02 35.60 17.96
N PHE A 9 15.33 35.08 16.95
CA PHE A 9 14.35 34.01 17.11
C PHE A 9 15.11 32.69 17.31
N PRO A 10 14.85 31.88 18.34
CA PRO A 10 15.43 30.56 18.43
C PRO A 10 14.62 29.59 17.56
N ALA A 11 15.30 29.00 16.58
CA ALA A 11 14.87 27.77 15.94
C ALA A 11 14.91 26.65 17.00
N LEU A 12 13.76 26.07 17.31
CA LEU A 12 13.66 24.88 18.15
C LEU A 12 13.80 23.66 17.23
N LEU A 13 15.04 23.21 17.08
CA LEU A 13 15.41 21.94 16.49
C LEU A 13 15.08 20.85 17.52
N ILE A 14 13.99 20.11 17.35
CA ILE A 14 13.69 18.95 18.19
C ILE A 14 14.44 17.75 17.59
N LEU A 15 15.62 17.50 18.16
CA LEU A 15 16.41 16.29 17.97
C LEU A 15 15.98 15.30 19.07
N VAL A 16 15.10 14.34 18.77
CA VAL A 16 14.75 13.27 19.74
C VAL A 16 15.79 12.18 19.67
N LEU A 17 16.83 12.29 20.49
CA LEU A 17 17.76 11.21 20.79
C LEU A 17 18.26 11.34 22.24
N GLY A 18 17.83 10.40 23.09
CA GLY A 18 18.48 10.06 24.36
C GLY A 18 17.80 10.56 25.63
N LEU A 19 17.23 9.64 26.43
CA LEU A 19 17.85 9.08 27.64
C LEU A 19 16.75 8.43 28.52
N PHE A 20 16.75 7.10 28.53
CA PHE A 20 16.08 6.30 29.54
C PHE A 20 16.70 6.60 30.92
N LEU A 21 15.92 7.23 31.80
CA LEU A 21 16.25 7.33 33.22
C LEU A 21 15.95 5.98 33.89
N LEU A 22 17.03 5.31 34.30
CA LEU A 22 17.02 4.15 35.19
C LEU A 22 16.41 4.54 36.55
N ALA A 23 15.12 4.28 36.72
CA ALA A 23 14.56 4.04 38.05
C ALA A 23 14.90 2.60 38.44
N VAL A 24 15.69 2.43 39.51
CA VAL A 24 15.93 1.13 40.14
C VAL A 24 14.60 0.69 40.78
N ALA A 25 13.75 0.05 39.99
CA ALA A 25 12.61 -0.70 40.47
C ALA A 25 13.15 -2.01 41.07
N SER A 26 12.76 -2.29 42.31
CA SER A 26 12.95 -3.59 42.95
C SER A 26 12.58 -4.72 41.97
N PRO A 27 13.30 -5.87 41.99
CA PRO A 27 12.98 -6.96 41.08
C PRO A 27 11.52 -7.35 41.29
N PRO A 28 10.68 -7.38 40.23
CA PRO A 28 9.31 -7.82 40.37
C PRO A 28 9.35 -9.23 40.96
N ALA A 29 8.52 -9.45 41.99
CA ALA A 29 8.29 -10.79 42.52
C ALA A 29 8.13 -11.75 41.35
N GLN A 30 8.94 -12.80 41.33
CA GLN A 30 9.02 -13.81 40.28
C GLN A 30 7.60 -14.25 39.93
N LYS A 31 6.98 -13.63 38.90
CA LYS A 31 5.65 -14.03 38.41
C LYS A 31 5.84 -15.50 38.05
N LYS A 32 5.13 -16.39 38.76
CA LYS A 32 5.05 -17.80 38.36
C LYS A 32 4.78 -17.78 36.86
N THR A 33 5.71 -18.29 36.06
CA THR A 33 5.53 -18.43 34.63
C THR A 33 4.28 -19.29 34.45
N VAL A 34 3.16 -18.64 34.15
CA VAL A 34 1.89 -19.33 33.91
C VAL A 34 2.12 -20.10 32.63
N ARG A 35 2.24 -21.42 32.75
CA ARG A 35 2.42 -22.30 31.60
C ARG A 35 1.15 -22.21 30.75
N SER A 36 1.32 -21.89 29.47
CA SER A 36 0.21 -21.89 28.50
C SER A 36 -0.45 -23.27 28.43
N LEU A 37 -1.78 -23.27 28.42
CA LEU A 37 -2.57 -24.47 28.25
C LEU A 37 -2.58 -24.90 26.78
N ARG A 38 -2.48 -26.21 26.57
CA ARG A 38 -2.58 -26.86 25.25
C ARG A 38 -3.94 -27.54 25.08
N PRO A 39 -4.36 -27.87 23.84
CA PRO A 39 -5.59 -28.64 23.58
C PRO A 39 -5.65 -29.89 24.45
N GLY A 40 -6.75 -30.17 25.13
CA GLY A 40 -6.89 -31.26 26.10
C GLY A 40 -6.47 -30.91 27.54
N GLU A 41 -5.99 -29.69 27.80
CA GLU A 41 -5.67 -29.19 29.14
C GLU A 41 -6.67 -28.14 29.66
N GLU A 42 -7.77 -27.89 28.93
CA GLU A 42 -8.82 -26.90 29.25
C GLU A 42 -9.48 -27.16 30.61
N GLY A 43 -9.45 -28.40 31.10
CA GLY A 43 -9.88 -28.78 32.45
C GLY A 43 -9.19 -28.00 33.57
N ARG A 44 -8.02 -27.40 33.31
CA ARG A 44 -7.25 -26.56 34.24
C ARG A 44 -7.61 -25.08 34.16
N GLY A 45 -8.36 -24.67 33.14
CA GLY A 45 -8.82 -23.30 32.93
C GLY A 45 -10.16 -22.99 33.62
N PRO A 46 -10.71 -21.79 33.40
CA PRO A 46 -12.06 -21.41 33.79
C PRO A 46 -13.13 -22.24 33.08
N TRP A 47 -14.39 -22.11 33.52
CA TRP A 47 -15.49 -22.95 33.06
C TRP A 47 -15.74 -22.84 31.54
N TRP A 48 -15.57 -21.67 30.93
CA TRP A 48 -15.81 -21.43 29.51
C TRP A 48 -14.77 -22.13 28.61
N MET A 49 -13.52 -22.27 29.07
CA MET A 49 -12.52 -23.14 28.40
C MET A 49 -12.96 -24.61 28.45
N LYS A 50 -13.51 -25.06 29.58
CA LYS A 50 -14.00 -26.45 29.72
C LYS A 50 -15.20 -26.70 28.82
N ALA A 51 -16.06 -25.69 28.65
CA ALA A 51 -17.19 -25.77 27.74
C ALA A 51 -16.72 -26.07 26.31
N THR A 52 -15.66 -25.39 25.86
CA THR A 52 -15.09 -25.51 24.51
C THR A 52 -13.90 -26.48 24.40
N ALA A 53 -13.73 -27.36 25.38
CA ALA A 53 -12.54 -28.20 25.49
C ALA A 53 -12.28 -29.05 24.24
N LEU A 54 -11.06 -28.93 23.70
CA LEU A 54 -10.57 -29.78 22.64
C LEU A 54 -10.03 -31.09 23.23
N THR A 55 -10.02 -32.13 22.41
CA THR A 55 -9.18 -33.30 22.69
C THR A 55 -7.70 -32.95 22.57
N ALA A 56 -6.82 -33.83 23.07
CA ALA A 56 -5.38 -33.67 22.90
C ALA A 56 -4.93 -33.52 21.44
N GLU A 57 -5.68 -34.08 20.49
CA GLU A 57 -5.41 -34.00 19.05
C GLU A 57 -5.97 -32.73 18.40
N GLY A 58 -6.58 -31.81 19.18
CA GLY A 58 -7.20 -30.59 18.67
C GLY A 58 -8.60 -30.78 18.08
N ARG A 59 -9.28 -31.90 18.39
CA ARG A 59 -10.67 -32.14 17.96
C ARG A 59 -11.65 -31.53 18.95
N LEU A 60 -12.57 -30.70 18.47
CA LEU A 60 -13.74 -30.28 19.23
C LEU A 60 -14.81 -31.40 19.19
N PRO A 61 -15.31 -31.87 20.35
CA PRO A 61 -16.37 -32.88 20.38
C PRO A 61 -17.64 -32.42 19.65
N SER A 62 -18.32 -33.36 18.99
CA SER A 62 -19.56 -33.05 18.26
C SER A 62 -20.64 -32.51 19.20
N LEU A 63 -21.34 -31.48 18.76
CA LEU A 63 -22.46 -30.90 19.48
C LEU A 63 -23.61 -31.90 19.67
N LYS A 64 -23.67 -32.96 18.85
CA LYS A 64 -24.62 -34.09 19.02
C LYS A 64 -24.53 -34.79 20.38
N SER A 65 -23.38 -34.72 21.07
CA SER A 65 -23.24 -35.28 22.42
C SER A 65 -23.76 -34.34 23.52
N ARG A 66 -24.14 -33.11 23.19
CA ARG A 66 -24.68 -32.13 24.14
C ARG A 66 -26.14 -32.44 24.45
N LYS A 67 -26.54 -32.28 25.71
CA LYS A 67 -27.90 -32.58 26.17
C LYS A 67 -28.97 -31.71 25.47
N TRP A 68 -28.59 -30.50 25.09
CA TRP A 68 -29.46 -29.53 24.43
C TRP A 68 -29.61 -29.74 22.92
N TRP A 69 -28.74 -30.52 22.26
CA TRP A 69 -28.72 -30.69 20.80
C TRP A 69 -30.07 -31.11 20.21
N LYS A 70 -30.78 -32.04 20.85
CA LYS A 70 -32.07 -32.49 20.32
C LYS A 70 -33.11 -31.36 20.28
N LYS A 71 -33.05 -30.43 21.23
CA LYS A 71 -33.94 -29.26 21.27
C LYS A 71 -33.62 -28.27 20.15
N THR A 72 -32.35 -28.14 19.76
CA THR A 72 -31.95 -27.19 18.72
C THR A 72 -32.33 -27.64 17.30
N LEU A 73 -32.62 -28.93 17.12
CA LEU A 73 -33.16 -29.45 15.86
C LEU A 73 -34.61 -29.01 15.61
N GLU A 74 -35.36 -28.72 16.67
CA GLU A 74 -36.77 -28.30 16.60
C GLU A 74 -36.92 -26.78 16.45
N MET A 75 -35.82 -26.03 16.65
CA MET A 75 -35.81 -24.58 16.55
C MET A 75 -36.00 -24.09 15.12
N LYS A 76 -36.57 -22.90 14.98
CA LYS A 76 -36.71 -22.15 13.74
C LYS A 76 -35.73 -20.98 13.67
N PRO A 77 -35.35 -20.52 12.47
CA PRO A 77 -34.52 -19.33 12.34
C PRO A 77 -35.09 -18.12 13.10
N GLY A 78 -34.24 -17.42 13.83
CA GLY A 78 -34.58 -16.32 14.73
C GLY A 78 -34.87 -16.75 16.17
N GLU A 79 -35.02 -18.05 16.45
CA GLU A 79 -35.20 -18.54 17.82
C GLU A 79 -33.86 -18.66 18.56
N SER A 80 -33.93 -18.45 19.88
CA SER A 80 -32.82 -18.60 20.82
C SER A 80 -33.23 -19.54 21.95
N LEU A 81 -32.30 -20.39 22.37
CA LEU A 81 -32.43 -21.34 23.47
C LEU A 81 -31.35 -21.04 24.51
N MET A 82 -31.76 -20.50 25.66
CA MET A 82 -30.88 -20.41 26.83
C MET A 82 -30.57 -21.81 27.38
N LEU A 83 -29.30 -22.06 27.68
CA LEU A 83 -28.85 -23.36 28.16
C LEU A 83 -28.93 -23.44 29.69
N ASP A 84 -29.62 -24.47 30.17
CA ASP A 84 -29.77 -24.77 31.60
C ASP A 84 -28.56 -25.58 32.10
N GLU A 85 -27.47 -24.87 32.38
CA GLU A 85 -26.23 -25.42 32.93
C GLU A 85 -26.04 -24.99 34.39
N GLY A 86 -25.34 -25.82 35.16
CA GLY A 86 -25.08 -25.57 36.58
C GLY A 86 -23.78 -24.80 36.84
N GLY A 87 -23.65 -24.26 38.06
CA GLY A 87 -22.44 -23.55 38.50
C GLY A 87 -22.27 -22.18 37.84
N GLU A 88 -21.04 -21.79 37.56
CA GLU A 88 -20.71 -20.50 36.93
C GLU A 88 -21.25 -20.36 35.50
N ALA A 89 -21.53 -21.48 34.81
CA ALA A 89 -22.07 -21.50 33.45
C ALA A 89 -23.57 -21.18 33.39
N ARG A 90 -24.25 -21.05 34.54
CA ARG A 90 -25.69 -20.81 34.60
C ARG A 90 -26.03 -19.47 33.96
N GLU A 91 -26.98 -19.49 33.01
CA GLU A 91 -27.44 -18.30 32.28
C GLU A 91 -26.34 -17.62 31.42
N ARG A 92 -25.19 -18.27 31.22
CA ARG A 92 -24.04 -17.76 30.46
C ARG A 92 -23.82 -18.42 29.09
N MET A 93 -24.78 -19.20 28.62
CA MET A 93 -24.72 -19.77 27.27
C MET A 93 -26.09 -19.82 26.61
N ALA A 94 -26.09 -19.57 25.30
CA ALA A 94 -27.28 -19.66 24.46
C ALA A 94 -26.94 -20.34 23.13
N VAL A 95 -27.93 -21.04 22.56
CA VAL A 95 -27.86 -21.49 21.17
C VAL A 95 -28.90 -20.73 20.36
N ARG A 96 -28.48 -20.18 19.23
CA ARG A 96 -29.32 -19.43 18.29
C ARG A 96 -29.37 -20.15 16.95
N LEU A 97 -30.49 -20.05 16.27
CA LEU A 97 -30.59 -20.47 14.89
C LEU A 97 -30.72 -19.23 14.01
N GLU A 98 -29.72 -18.99 13.18
CA GLU A 98 -29.62 -17.83 12.30
C GLU A 98 -29.79 -18.23 10.84
N SER A 99 -30.09 -17.25 9.99
CA SER A 99 -30.37 -17.49 8.59
C SER A 99 -29.73 -16.40 7.75
N TYR A 100 -28.91 -16.80 6.79
CA TYR A 100 -28.15 -15.89 5.94
C TYR A 100 -28.45 -16.14 4.46
N ALA A 101 -28.61 -15.06 3.71
CA ALA A 101 -28.77 -15.12 2.27
C ALA A 101 -27.41 -15.24 1.58
N LEU A 102 -27.31 -16.14 0.61
CA LEU A 102 -26.20 -16.27 -0.32
C LEU A 102 -26.40 -15.32 -1.51
N GLU A 103 -25.32 -15.03 -2.25
CA GLU A 103 -25.38 -14.18 -3.44
C GLU A 103 -26.29 -14.73 -4.54
N ASP A 104 -26.47 -16.05 -4.61
CA ASP A 104 -27.36 -16.71 -5.57
C ASP A 104 -28.83 -16.76 -5.13
N GLY A 105 -29.16 -16.09 -4.01
CA GLY A 105 -30.52 -15.99 -3.47
C GLY A 105 -30.97 -17.19 -2.64
N ARG A 106 -30.14 -18.23 -2.49
CA ARG A 106 -30.41 -19.31 -1.52
C ARG A 106 -30.18 -18.83 -0.10
N THR A 107 -30.76 -19.53 0.86
CA THR A 107 -30.60 -19.25 2.29
C THR A 107 -29.93 -20.43 2.97
N VAL A 108 -29.01 -20.15 3.89
CA VAL A 108 -28.37 -21.15 4.76
C VAL A 108 -28.79 -20.88 6.19
N GLU A 109 -29.20 -21.93 6.89
CA GLU A 109 -29.48 -21.90 8.32
C GLU A 109 -28.23 -22.31 9.09
N VAL A 110 -27.79 -21.45 10.00
CA VAL A 110 -26.56 -21.63 10.77
C VAL A 110 -26.92 -21.71 12.24
N MET A 111 -26.40 -22.72 12.93
CA MET A 111 -26.52 -22.79 14.38
C MET A 111 -25.32 -22.08 15.02
N VAL A 112 -25.60 -21.18 15.95
CA VAL A 112 -24.59 -20.40 16.68
C VAL A 112 -24.69 -20.75 18.15
N TRP A 113 -23.60 -21.19 18.76
CA TRP A 113 -23.48 -21.35 20.20
C TRP A 113 -22.68 -20.17 20.76
N VAL A 114 -23.33 -19.34 21.57
CA VAL A 114 -22.76 -18.14 22.19
C VAL A 114 -22.45 -18.45 23.66
N ILE A 115 -21.27 -18.04 24.10
CA ILE A 115 -20.77 -18.19 25.47
C ILE A 115 -20.34 -16.82 25.97
N ASP A 116 -20.93 -16.41 27.09
CA ASP A 116 -20.64 -15.16 27.80
C ASP A 116 -19.56 -15.44 28.86
N ASP A 117 -18.30 -15.11 28.56
CA ASP A 117 -17.17 -15.53 29.40
C ASP A 117 -17.07 -14.68 30.69
N ASP A 118 -17.37 -13.39 30.61
CA ASP A 118 -17.28 -12.44 31.73
C ASP A 118 -18.54 -12.47 32.62
N GLY A 119 -19.70 -12.83 32.06
CA GLY A 119 -20.99 -12.90 32.73
C GLY A 119 -21.69 -11.56 32.84
N ASN A 120 -21.52 -10.67 31.86
CA ASN A 120 -22.09 -9.34 31.87
C ASN A 120 -23.57 -9.28 31.40
N ASP A 121 -24.21 -10.44 31.19
CA ASP A 121 -25.56 -10.62 30.66
C ASP A 121 -25.73 -10.24 29.17
N SER A 122 -24.65 -10.22 28.38
CA SER A 122 -24.60 -9.92 26.94
C SER A 122 -25.61 -10.74 26.13
N LEU A 123 -25.89 -11.98 26.55
CA LEU A 123 -26.80 -12.91 25.89
C LEU A 123 -28.23 -12.37 25.75
N LYS A 124 -28.66 -11.41 26.58
CA LYS A 124 -29.97 -10.74 26.45
C LYS A 124 -30.06 -9.92 25.15
N ALA A 125 -28.94 -9.41 24.67
CA ALA A 125 -28.80 -8.71 23.39
C ALA A 125 -28.29 -9.65 22.27
N GLY A 126 -28.02 -10.92 22.58
CA GLY A 126 -27.53 -11.91 21.64
C GLY A 126 -26.01 -12.14 21.68
N GLY A 127 -25.33 -11.54 22.65
CA GLY A 127 -23.88 -11.52 22.83
C GLY A 127 -23.27 -10.13 22.55
N ASP A 128 -22.02 -9.94 22.93
CA ASP A 128 -21.20 -8.76 22.65
C ASP A 128 -19.88 -9.12 21.93
N PHE A 129 -18.96 -8.16 21.80
CA PHE A 129 -17.72 -8.29 21.04
C PHE A 129 -16.48 -7.94 21.88
N HIS A 130 -16.50 -8.18 23.19
CA HIS A 130 -15.33 -7.92 24.04
C HIS A 130 -14.96 -9.03 25.02
N ASP A 131 -15.86 -9.93 25.44
CA ASP A 131 -15.48 -11.16 26.18
C ASP A 131 -16.37 -12.37 25.83
N ASP A 132 -17.04 -12.32 24.68
CA ASP A 132 -17.91 -13.39 24.22
C ASP A 132 -17.24 -14.30 23.17
N CYS A 133 -17.68 -15.57 23.16
CA CYS A 133 -17.26 -16.56 22.18
C CYS A 133 -18.43 -17.11 21.38
N TYR A 134 -18.25 -17.19 20.06
CA TYR A 134 -19.24 -17.67 19.10
C TYR A 134 -18.72 -18.91 18.37
N LEU A 135 -19.42 -20.03 18.50
CA LEU A 135 -19.14 -21.25 17.74
C LEU A 135 -20.22 -21.48 16.69
N TYR A 136 -19.82 -21.58 15.43
CA TYR A 136 -20.71 -21.73 14.29
C TYR A 136 -20.67 -23.16 13.75
N ASP A 137 -21.84 -23.79 13.65
CA ASP A 137 -22.11 -25.02 12.90
C ASP A 137 -22.95 -24.62 11.68
N LEU A 138 -22.28 -24.50 10.52
CA LEU A 138 -22.83 -23.86 9.33
C LEU A 138 -23.82 -24.76 8.59
N ASN A 139 -23.77 -26.07 8.85
CA ASN A 139 -24.60 -27.07 8.19
C ASN A 139 -25.61 -27.73 9.13
N ARG A 140 -25.63 -27.33 10.41
CA ARG A 140 -26.41 -27.95 11.49
C ARG A 140 -26.15 -29.44 11.60
N ASP A 141 -24.92 -29.88 11.36
CA ASP A 141 -24.55 -31.31 11.35
C ASP A 141 -23.94 -31.76 12.70
N GLY A 142 -23.82 -30.85 13.66
CA GLY A 142 -23.25 -31.05 14.97
C GLY A 142 -21.73 -30.93 14.99
N GLN A 143 -21.09 -30.46 13.92
CA GLN A 143 -19.67 -30.13 13.87
C GLN A 143 -19.53 -28.62 13.78
N VAL A 144 -18.67 -28.06 14.61
CA VAL A 144 -18.32 -26.64 14.52
C VAL A 144 -17.34 -26.48 13.36
N ASP A 145 -17.57 -25.46 12.53
CA ASP A 145 -16.73 -25.06 11.41
C ASP A 145 -15.85 -23.86 11.78
N LEU A 146 -16.41 -22.92 12.57
CA LEU A 146 -15.75 -21.70 13.01
C LEU A 146 -15.94 -21.44 14.50
N MET A 147 -14.92 -20.87 15.13
CA MET A 147 -15.03 -20.21 16.43
C MET A 147 -14.50 -18.79 16.30
N VAL A 148 -15.29 -17.80 16.71
CA VAL A 148 -14.87 -16.41 16.83
C VAL A 148 -14.82 -16.08 18.31
N ASP A 149 -13.68 -15.59 18.79
CA ASP A 149 -13.42 -15.35 20.20
C ASP A 149 -12.93 -13.92 20.39
N TYR A 150 -13.50 -13.21 21.36
CA TYR A 150 -13.16 -11.85 21.74
C TYR A 150 -12.66 -11.82 23.17
N ALA A 151 -11.69 -10.97 23.46
CA ALA A 151 -11.20 -10.78 24.81
C ALA A 151 -10.69 -9.35 25.04
N ASP A 152 -11.15 -8.78 26.13
CA ASP A 152 -10.76 -7.49 26.69
C ASP A 152 -9.77 -7.76 27.84
N GLU A 153 -8.49 -7.82 27.54
CA GLU A 153 -7.44 -8.09 28.53
C GLU A 153 -7.29 -6.98 29.58
N ASN A 154 -7.77 -5.76 29.30
CA ASN A 154 -7.57 -4.58 30.12
C ASN A 154 -8.83 -4.09 30.89
N GLU A 155 -9.99 -4.68 30.61
CA GLU A 155 -11.32 -4.42 31.20
C GLU A 155 -11.89 -3.02 30.90
N ASP A 156 -11.67 -2.47 29.71
CA ASP A 156 -12.21 -1.18 29.26
C ASP A 156 -13.52 -1.26 28.45
N GLY A 157 -14.03 -2.47 28.22
CA GLY A 157 -15.25 -2.74 27.45
C GLY A 157 -15.02 -2.85 25.95
N GLN A 158 -13.77 -2.99 25.49
CA GLN A 158 -13.42 -3.26 24.09
C GLN A 158 -12.46 -4.44 23.98
N ALA A 159 -12.59 -5.25 22.91
CA ALA A 159 -11.68 -6.35 22.68
C ALA A 159 -10.26 -5.86 22.35
N ASP A 160 -9.29 -6.19 23.19
CA ASP A 160 -7.86 -6.08 22.88
C ASP A 160 -7.46 -7.09 21.80
N PHE A 161 -8.09 -8.28 21.77
CA PHE A 161 -7.90 -9.23 20.68
C PHE A 161 -9.17 -9.93 20.21
N MET A 162 -9.15 -10.27 18.93
CA MET A 162 -10.14 -11.08 18.25
C MET A 162 -9.43 -12.24 17.55
N GLU A 163 -10.00 -13.43 17.59
CA GLU A 163 -9.48 -14.57 16.83
C GLU A 163 -10.58 -15.37 16.15
N VAL A 164 -10.27 -15.89 14.96
CA VAL A 164 -11.12 -16.79 14.20
C VAL A 164 -10.39 -18.11 14.03
N ARG A 165 -10.94 -19.18 14.58
CA ARG A 165 -10.41 -20.54 14.50
C ARG A 165 -11.25 -21.37 13.56
N TYR A 166 -10.57 -22.12 12.70
CA TYR A 166 -11.17 -22.94 11.66
C TYR A 166 -11.07 -24.40 12.03
N PHE A 167 -12.18 -25.11 11.83
CA PHE A 167 -12.30 -26.53 12.09
C PHE A 167 -12.67 -27.28 10.81
N GLU A 168 -11.93 -28.34 10.52
CA GLU A 168 -12.26 -29.28 9.45
C GLU A 168 -12.65 -30.62 10.05
N ARG A 169 -13.90 -31.04 9.84
CA ARG A 169 -14.46 -32.27 10.43
C ARG A 169 -14.28 -32.32 11.96
N GLY A 170 -14.44 -31.16 12.59
CA GLY A 170 -14.26 -30.94 14.03
C GLY A 170 -12.80 -30.84 14.50
N TYR A 171 -11.79 -30.93 13.63
CA TYR A 171 -10.39 -30.73 14.02
C TYR A 171 -9.94 -29.31 13.75
N LEU A 172 -9.30 -28.67 14.73
CA LEU A 172 -8.62 -27.40 14.56
C LEU A 172 -7.56 -27.52 13.45
N VAL A 173 -7.57 -26.58 12.51
CA VAL A 173 -6.63 -26.59 11.37
C VAL A 173 -5.85 -25.30 11.20
N ARG A 174 -6.47 -24.14 11.40
CA ARG A 174 -5.85 -22.82 11.24
C ARG A 174 -6.55 -21.78 12.10
N GLY A 175 -5.88 -20.66 12.31
CA GLY A 175 -6.43 -19.52 13.04
C GLY A 175 -5.93 -18.21 12.47
N TRP A 176 -6.80 -17.20 12.48
CA TRP A 176 -6.44 -15.81 12.20
C TRP A 176 -6.65 -15.00 13.46
N PHE A 177 -5.67 -14.15 13.75
CA PHE A 177 -5.58 -13.47 15.02
C PHE A 177 -5.41 -11.98 14.77
N GLY A 178 -6.02 -11.20 15.64
CA GLY A 178 -5.99 -9.76 15.60
C GLY A 178 -5.81 -9.16 16.97
N TYR A 179 -4.96 -8.15 17.07
CA TYR A 179 -4.88 -7.28 18.24
C TYR A 179 -5.20 -5.84 17.83
N ASP A 180 -5.96 -5.16 18.68
CA ASP A 180 -6.17 -3.72 18.67
C ASP A 180 -5.50 -3.13 19.92
N PHE A 181 -4.58 -2.18 19.73
CA PHE A 181 -3.85 -1.56 20.85
C PHE A 181 -4.38 -0.16 21.19
N GLU A 182 -5.40 0.33 20.48
CA GLU A 182 -5.89 1.71 20.59
C GLU A 182 -7.41 1.84 20.72
N ASN A 183 -8.12 0.72 20.87
CA ASN A 183 -9.58 0.72 21.08
C ASN A 183 -10.34 1.45 19.96
N ILE A 184 -9.89 1.22 18.73
CA ILE A 184 -10.47 1.80 17.50
C ILE A 184 -11.54 0.86 16.92
N GLY A 185 -11.54 -0.40 17.35
CA GLY A 185 -12.55 -1.40 17.07
C GLY A 185 -12.00 -2.59 16.31
N GLU A 186 -12.89 -3.55 16.04
CA GLU A 186 -12.53 -4.87 15.53
C GLU A 186 -11.61 -4.84 14.31
N LEU A 187 -10.60 -5.71 14.33
CA LEU A 187 -9.66 -5.89 13.22
C LEU A 187 -10.32 -6.57 12.02
N LEU A 188 -11.16 -7.58 12.23
CA LEU A 188 -11.81 -8.33 11.15
C LEU A 188 -13.29 -7.97 11.12
N LYS A 189 -13.72 -7.26 10.08
CA LYS A 189 -15.12 -6.87 9.88
C LYS A 189 -15.79 -7.82 8.89
N PHE A 190 -16.84 -8.48 9.35
CA PHE A 190 -17.62 -9.43 8.57
C PHE A 190 -19.11 -9.26 8.89
N LYS A 191 -19.98 -9.54 7.92
CA LYS A 191 -21.43 -9.39 8.08
C LYS A 191 -22.11 -10.63 8.61
N ASN A 192 -21.53 -11.78 8.33
CA ASN A 192 -22.04 -13.10 8.71
C ASN A 192 -20.86 -14.10 8.67
N PRO A 193 -20.95 -15.23 9.38
CA PRO A 193 -19.86 -16.20 9.47
C PRO A 193 -19.48 -16.87 8.14
N LEU A 194 -20.34 -16.81 7.10
CA LEU A 194 -20.01 -17.39 5.80
C LEU A 194 -18.92 -16.58 5.10
N GLU A 195 -18.87 -15.26 5.31
CA GLU A 195 -17.79 -14.39 4.83
C GLU A 195 -16.43 -14.81 5.41
N LEU A 196 -16.38 -15.22 6.69
CA LEU A 196 -15.16 -15.72 7.32
C LEU A 196 -14.69 -17.06 6.74
N MET A 197 -15.61 -17.92 6.31
CA MET A 197 -15.26 -19.22 5.69
C MET A 197 -14.58 -19.09 4.34
N VAL A 198 -15.07 -18.17 3.50
CA VAL A 198 -14.53 -17.93 2.15
C VAL A 198 -13.46 -16.84 2.13
N GLU A 199 -13.03 -16.40 3.31
CA GLU A 199 -12.04 -15.33 3.52
C GLU A 199 -12.43 -13.99 2.87
N ASN A 200 -13.73 -13.67 2.83
CA ASN A 200 -14.29 -12.46 2.22
C ASN A 200 -14.75 -11.45 3.28
N PHE A 201 -13.82 -10.99 4.11
CA PHE A 201 -14.02 -10.00 5.17
C PHE A 201 -13.06 -8.82 4.96
N SER A 202 -13.37 -7.67 5.56
CA SER A 202 -12.45 -6.53 5.53
C SER A 202 -11.58 -6.48 6.77
N GLN A 203 -10.36 -5.95 6.61
CA GLN A 203 -9.43 -5.74 7.71
C GLN A 203 -9.38 -4.26 8.04
N ASN A 204 -9.71 -3.89 9.28
CA ASN A 204 -9.62 -2.53 9.75
C ASN A 204 -8.23 -2.31 10.36
N LEU A 205 -7.31 -1.78 9.55
CA LEU A 205 -5.92 -1.51 9.94
C LEU A 205 -5.67 -0.07 10.40
N ASN A 206 -6.73 0.70 10.74
CA ASN A 206 -6.57 2.02 11.32
C ASN A 206 -5.92 1.94 12.71
N GLY A 207 -5.05 2.89 13.03
CA GLY A 207 -4.31 2.93 14.29
C GLY A 207 -3.24 1.86 14.42
N GLN A 208 -2.93 1.50 15.67
CA GLN A 208 -1.96 0.47 16.02
C GLN A 208 -2.60 -0.91 16.13
N LYS A 209 -2.37 -1.77 15.13
CA LYS A 209 -2.97 -3.11 15.07
C LYS A 209 -2.01 -4.17 14.60
N LEU A 210 -2.32 -5.42 14.95
CA LEU A 210 -1.52 -6.59 14.58
C LEU A 210 -2.43 -7.70 14.05
N TYR A 211 -2.21 -8.10 12.81
CA TYR A 211 -2.85 -9.25 12.16
C TYR A 211 -1.83 -10.36 11.88
N PHE A 212 -2.18 -11.61 12.11
CA PHE A 212 -1.35 -12.74 11.68
C PHE A 212 -2.15 -14.03 11.53
N LYS A 213 -1.54 -14.99 10.84
CA LYS A 213 -2.11 -16.30 10.55
C LYS A 213 -1.26 -17.41 11.16
N ASN A 214 -1.89 -18.42 11.75
CA ASN A 214 -1.23 -19.65 12.19
C ASN A 214 -1.94 -20.89 11.65
N VAL A 215 -1.16 -21.97 11.49
CA VAL A 215 -1.66 -23.32 11.20
C VAL A 215 -1.47 -24.17 12.44
N TYR A 216 -2.44 -25.03 12.75
CA TYR A 216 -2.36 -25.92 13.90
C TYR A 216 -1.53 -27.16 13.58
N ASP A 217 -0.50 -27.43 14.38
CA ASP A 217 0.29 -28.66 14.30
C ASP A 217 -0.15 -29.66 15.37
N ARG A 218 -0.78 -30.73 14.91
CA ARG A 218 -1.31 -31.81 15.78
C ARG A 218 -0.21 -32.56 16.51
N ALA A 219 0.98 -32.70 15.91
CA ALA A 219 2.07 -33.46 16.50
C ALA A 219 2.65 -32.74 17.73
N SER A 220 2.83 -31.43 17.62
CA SER A 220 3.33 -30.59 18.72
C SER A 220 2.22 -30.10 19.67
N ARG A 221 0.95 -30.20 19.26
CA ARG A 221 -0.24 -29.66 19.97
C ARG A 221 -0.13 -28.15 20.18
N SER A 222 0.34 -27.45 19.15
CA SER A 222 0.60 -26.01 19.17
C SER A 222 0.40 -25.36 17.81
N TRP A 223 0.32 -24.04 17.82
CA TRP A 223 0.32 -23.22 16.61
C TRP A 223 1.70 -23.21 15.95
N ARG A 224 1.71 -23.13 14.63
CA ARG A 224 2.87 -22.79 13.79
C ARG A 224 2.55 -21.51 13.01
N PRO A 225 3.54 -20.62 12.78
CA PRO A 225 3.32 -19.43 11.97
C PRO A 225 2.99 -19.83 10.52
N ALA A 226 2.14 -19.04 9.86
CA ALA A 226 1.74 -19.23 8.47
C ALA A 226 2.25 -18.08 7.58
N GLU A 227 1.68 -17.92 6.37
CA GLU A 227 2.22 -17.06 5.32
C GLU A 227 2.30 -15.56 5.70
N VAL A 228 1.40 -15.05 6.55
CA VAL A 228 1.43 -13.68 7.08
C VAL A 228 1.66 -13.72 8.59
N CYS A 229 2.82 -13.24 9.05
CA CYS A 229 3.20 -13.38 10.46
C CYS A 229 4.29 -12.38 10.89
N PRO A 230 3.98 -11.08 11.10
CA PRO A 230 2.64 -10.43 11.02
C PRO A 230 2.46 -9.43 9.87
N LEU A 231 1.22 -8.92 9.74
CA LEU A 231 0.86 -7.63 9.15
C LEU A 231 0.52 -6.66 10.30
N ALA A 232 1.22 -5.55 10.43
CA ALA A 232 1.07 -4.58 11.52
C ALA A 232 0.89 -3.16 10.98
N SER A 233 0.00 -2.39 11.59
CA SER A 233 -0.18 -0.97 11.34
C SER A 233 0.37 -0.15 12.51
N PHE A 234 0.86 1.05 12.23
CA PHE A 234 1.37 2.01 13.21
C PHE A 234 0.73 3.37 12.97
N ASP A 235 0.36 4.03 14.06
CA ASP A 235 -0.06 5.43 14.12
C ASP A 235 1.03 6.20 14.88
N PHE A 236 1.78 7.04 14.16
CA PHE A 236 2.86 7.82 14.74
C PHE A 236 2.39 9.17 15.26
N ASN A 237 1.22 9.64 14.82
CA ASN A 237 0.72 10.97 15.13
C ASN A 237 -0.41 10.97 16.17
N GLY A 238 -1.01 9.80 16.45
CA GLY A 238 -2.05 9.56 17.45
C GLY A 238 -3.45 10.00 17.01
N ASP A 239 -3.73 10.09 15.71
CA ASP A 239 -5.03 10.48 15.17
C ASP A 239 -6.01 9.30 14.94
N GLY A 240 -5.57 8.08 15.25
CA GLY A 240 -6.31 6.85 15.09
C GLY A 240 -6.30 6.31 13.65
N LEU A 241 -5.42 6.79 12.77
CA LEU A 241 -5.22 6.30 11.42
C LEU A 241 -3.80 5.75 11.24
N SER A 242 -3.63 4.84 10.30
CA SER A 242 -2.35 4.17 10.08
C SER A 242 -1.42 4.97 9.17
N ASP A 243 -0.30 5.46 9.71
CA ASP A 243 0.77 6.13 8.95
C ASP A 243 1.69 5.12 8.25
N LEU A 244 1.87 3.93 8.84
CA LEU A 244 2.77 2.88 8.37
C LEU A 244 2.09 1.52 8.48
N VAL A 245 2.23 0.70 7.44
CA VAL A 245 1.91 -0.73 7.48
C VAL A 245 3.14 -1.55 7.11
N VAL A 246 3.39 -2.60 7.90
CA VAL A 246 4.51 -3.52 7.75
C VAL A 246 3.98 -4.95 7.65
N ARG A 247 4.42 -5.71 6.65
CA ARG A 247 4.07 -7.13 6.48
C ARG A 247 5.32 -7.99 6.39
N PHE A 248 5.38 -9.02 7.23
CA PHE A 248 6.37 -10.09 7.14
C PHE A 248 5.73 -11.31 6.49
N ASN A 249 6.25 -11.72 5.34
CA ASN A 249 5.78 -12.91 4.64
C ASN A 249 6.74 -14.07 4.88
N LEU A 250 6.18 -15.17 5.36
CA LEU A 250 6.93 -16.39 5.60
C LEU A 250 6.81 -17.33 4.40
N ASP A 251 7.85 -18.12 4.20
CA ASP A 251 7.81 -19.26 3.28
C ASP A 251 7.17 -20.48 4.00
N PRO A 252 5.91 -20.85 3.66
CA PRO A 252 5.21 -21.93 4.34
C PRO A 252 5.70 -23.32 3.93
N GLU A 253 6.49 -23.44 2.86
CA GLU A 253 6.98 -24.74 2.36
C GLU A 253 8.16 -25.29 3.17
N LEU A 254 8.78 -24.46 4.01
CA LEU A 254 9.95 -24.83 4.79
C LEU A 254 9.57 -25.46 6.13
N ALA A 255 10.29 -26.54 6.49
CA ALA A 255 10.12 -27.21 7.78
C ALA A 255 10.38 -26.24 8.96
N GLU A 256 11.38 -25.37 8.80
CA GLU A 256 11.65 -24.24 9.68
C GLU A 256 11.20 -22.94 8.99
N PRO A 257 10.31 -22.15 9.63
CA PRO A 257 9.79 -20.92 9.06
C PRO A 257 10.91 -19.90 8.84
N VAL A 258 10.89 -19.28 7.67
CA VAL A 258 11.82 -18.23 7.26
C VAL A 258 11.01 -17.06 6.72
N ILE A 259 11.34 -15.85 7.16
CA ILE A 259 10.86 -14.61 6.56
C ILE A 259 11.54 -14.49 5.20
N GLY A 260 10.74 -14.58 4.13
CA GLY A 260 11.23 -14.53 2.75
C GLY A 260 11.04 -13.17 2.09
N SER A 261 10.10 -12.37 2.60
CA SER A 261 9.98 -10.96 2.24
C SER A 261 9.41 -10.12 3.37
N LEU A 262 9.74 -8.83 3.34
CA LEU A 262 9.21 -7.78 4.18
C LEU A 262 8.62 -6.71 3.28
N GLU A 263 7.40 -6.28 3.55
CA GLU A 263 6.72 -5.21 2.84
C GLU A 263 6.41 -4.05 3.77
N ILE A 264 6.55 -2.84 3.24
CA ILE A 264 6.38 -1.59 3.97
C ILE A 264 5.51 -0.69 3.09
N SER A 265 4.48 -0.07 3.66
CA SER A 265 3.68 0.97 3.00
C SER A 265 3.57 2.16 3.94
N TYR A 266 3.86 3.37 3.46
CA TYR A 266 4.03 4.55 4.30
C TYR A 266 3.38 5.78 3.66
N ASP A 267 2.67 6.56 4.49
CA ASP A 267 2.15 7.89 4.15
C ASP A 267 3.30 8.90 4.18
N VAL A 268 3.82 9.25 3.00
CA VAL A 268 4.96 10.15 2.89
C VAL A 268 4.49 11.59 2.97
N ASP A 269 3.35 11.90 2.36
CA ASP A 269 2.87 13.26 2.20
C ASP A 269 1.94 13.75 3.33
N ARG A 270 1.63 12.86 4.29
CA ARG A 270 0.80 13.12 5.47
C ARG A 270 -0.62 13.52 5.10
N SER A 271 -1.14 12.94 4.02
CA SER A 271 -2.51 13.18 3.55
C SER A 271 -3.49 12.12 4.03
N ASN A 272 -3.06 11.08 4.75
CA ASN A 272 -3.96 10.13 5.38
C ASN A 272 -4.87 10.85 6.38
N ASN A 273 -6.19 10.75 6.20
CA ASN A 273 -7.18 11.41 7.04
C ASN A 273 -8.53 10.67 6.98
N GLN A 274 -9.54 11.10 7.73
CA GLN A 274 -10.83 10.38 7.78
C GLN A 274 -11.60 10.35 6.46
N ASP A 275 -11.43 11.34 5.58
CA ASP A 275 -12.04 11.36 4.25
C ASP A 275 -11.26 10.48 3.26
N HIS A 276 -9.97 10.27 3.52
CA HIS A 276 -9.03 9.51 2.70
C HIS A 276 -8.12 8.60 3.55
N PRO A 277 -8.65 7.60 4.28
CA PRO A 277 -7.84 6.70 5.08
C PRO A 277 -7.07 5.72 4.19
N PHE A 278 -5.96 5.19 4.72
CA PHE A 278 -5.04 4.29 4.02
C PHE A 278 -4.35 4.94 2.80
N HIS A 279 -4.10 6.24 2.88
CA HIS A 279 -3.35 6.99 1.86
C HIS A 279 -1.84 6.74 2.02
N TYR A 280 -1.36 5.66 1.39
CA TYR A 280 0.07 5.36 1.32
C TYR A 280 0.64 5.79 -0.04
N ASP A 281 1.73 6.55 -0.01
CA ASP A 281 2.48 6.93 -1.21
C ASP A 281 3.58 5.91 -1.52
N LEU A 282 4.34 5.53 -0.51
CA LEU A 282 5.56 4.74 -0.65
C LEU A 282 5.29 3.29 -0.32
N GLY A 283 5.69 2.39 -1.22
CA GLY A 283 5.70 0.95 -1.00
C GLY A 283 7.12 0.41 -1.17
N LEU A 284 7.55 -0.49 -0.29
CA LEU A 284 8.84 -1.16 -0.38
C LEU A 284 8.66 -2.65 -0.13
N VAL A 285 9.26 -3.49 -0.98
CA VAL A 285 9.30 -4.94 -0.85
C VAL A 285 10.75 -5.35 -0.78
N LEU A 286 11.16 -5.89 0.36
CA LEU A 286 12.50 -6.36 0.63
C LEU A 286 12.51 -7.88 0.63
N VAL A 287 13.19 -8.47 -0.34
CA VAL A 287 13.34 -9.92 -0.47
C VAL A 287 14.62 -10.33 0.24
N GLY A 288 14.50 -11.29 1.14
CA GLY A 288 15.59 -11.74 2.00
C GLY A 288 15.36 -13.14 2.52
N ARG A 289 16.24 -13.60 3.41
CA ARG A 289 16.03 -14.84 4.16
C ARG A 289 16.47 -14.64 5.60
N GLN A 290 15.50 -14.53 6.50
CA GLN A 290 15.76 -14.42 7.93
C GLN A 290 15.04 -15.55 8.68
N PRO A 291 15.75 -16.35 9.49
CA PRO A 291 15.09 -17.36 10.31
C PRO A 291 14.03 -16.74 11.22
N TYR A 292 12.87 -17.37 11.30
CA TYR A 292 11.82 -16.94 12.22
C TYR A 292 12.07 -17.50 13.62
N GLY A 293 12.29 -16.61 14.59
CA GLY A 293 12.68 -16.95 15.96
C GLY A 293 11.49 -17.46 16.79
N LYS A 294 11.07 -18.71 16.58
CA LYS A 294 9.84 -19.30 17.18
C LYS A 294 9.64 -19.00 18.66
N ASP A 295 10.67 -19.07 19.48
CA ASP A 295 10.56 -18.86 20.94
C ASP A 295 10.42 -17.37 21.30
N GLU A 296 11.01 -16.47 20.50
CA GLU A 296 10.90 -15.02 20.68
C GLU A 296 9.65 -14.42 20.03
N CYS A 297 9.01 -15.19 19.15
CA CYS A 297 7.84 -14.88 18.36
C CYS A 297 6.59 -15.63 18.85
N GLN A 298 6.39 -15.68 20.17
CA GLN A 298 5.16 -16.20 20.79
C GLN A 298 4.43 -15.10 21.55
N ILE A 299 3.11 -15.05 21.36
CA ILE A 299 2.20 -14.19 22.10
C ILE A 299 1.30 -15.08 22.94
N TYR A 300 1.17 -14.76 24.23
CA TYR A 300 0.38 -15.53 25.19
C TYR A 300 -0.68 -14.64 25.84
N SER A 301 -1.89 -15.19 25.98
CA SER A 301 -2.97 -14.62 26.79
C SER A 301 -3.58 -15.71 27.67
N SER A 302 -3.92 -15.37 28.91
CA SER A 302 -4.71 -16.24 29.79
C SER A 302 -6.20 -16.28 29.43
N LYS A 303 -6.71 -15.25 28.74
CA LYS A 303 -8.10 -15.19 28.25
C LYS A 303 -8.30 -15.98 26.96
N ARG A 304 -7.23 -16.33 26.24
CA ARG A 304 -7.33 -17.18 25.04
C ARG A 304 -7.69 -18.63 25.37
N ARG A 305 -8.58 -19.26 24.58
CA ARG A 305 -8.85 -20.71 24.65
C ARG A 305 -7.64 -21.55 24.22
N PRO A 306 -7.35 -22.74 24.76
CA PRO A 306 -6.20 -23.54 24.34
C PRO A 306 -6.26 -23.95 22.84
N PRO A 307 -5.13 -23.96 22.09
CA PRO A 307 -3.78 -23.57 22.52
C PRO A 307 -3.65 -22.05 22.72
N GLN A 308 -3.13 -21.65 23.88
CA GLN A 308 -3.10 -20.23 24.29
C GLN A 308 -1.90 -19.43 23.74
N ALA A 309 -0.83 -20.12 23.37
CA ALA A 309 0.37 -19.49 22.81
C ALA A 309 0.30 -19.54 21.28
N VAL A 310 0.21 -18.37 20.65
CA VAL A 310 0.16 -18.19 19.20
C VAL A 310 1.51 -17.68 18.68
N CYS A 311 1.79 -17.86 17.40
CA CYS A 311 3.06 -17.46 16.80
C CYS A 311 2.92 -16.14 16.03
N SER A 312 3.64 -15.10 16.46
CA SER A 312 3.77 -13.83 15.76
C SER A 312 4.97 -13.05 16.28
N ILE A 313 5.55 -12.17 15.46
CA ILE A 313 6.50 -11.18 15.97
C ILE A 313 5.71 -10.23 16.89
N PRO A 314 6.06 -10.12 18.19
CA PRO A 314 5.40 -9.18 19.10
C PRO A 314 5.50 -7.75 18.58
N TYR A 315 4.42 -6.98 18.75
CA TYR A 315 4.29 -5.64 18.17
C TYR A 315 5.45 -4.71 18.51
N ASP A 316 5.88 -4.71 19.78
CA ASP A 316 7.00 -3.93 20.32
C ASP A 316 8.36 -4.30 19.72
N LYS A 317 8.51 -5.52 19.19
CA LYS A 317 9.75 -6.00 18.57
C LYS A 317 9.86 -5.70 17.08
N ILE A 318 8.76 -5.42 16.39
CA ILE A 318 8.73 -5.20 14.93
C ILE A 318 9.79 -4.18 14.47
N PRO A 319 9.97 -3.01 15.13
CA PRO A 319 11.00 -2.05 14.71
C PRO A 319 12.43 -2.59 14.76
N GLY A 320 12.72 -3.56 15.63
CA GLY A 320 14.00 -4.27 15.66
C GLY A 320 14.21 -5.14 14.43
N TRP A 321 13.21 -5.95 14.09
CA TRP A 321 13.25 -6.85 12.93
C TRP A 321 13.42 -6.11 11.61
N LEU A 322 12.84 -4.90 11.48
CA LEU A 322 13.01 -4.04 10.29
C LEU A 322 14.47 -3.68 10.01
N ARG A 323 15.33 -3.59 11.04
CA ARG A 323 16.74 -3.17 10.89
C ARG A 323 17.69 -4.29 10.50
N ASP A 324 17.31 -5.53 10.82
CA ASP A 324 18.23 -6.68 10.77
C ASP A 324 18.05 -7.57 9.54
N ILE A 325 17.13 -7.21 8.63
CA ILE A 325 16.83 -8.03 7.45
C ILE A 325 17.97 -7.97 6.42
N GLU A 326 18.47 -9.13 6.01
CA GLU A 326 19.41 -9.24 4.91
C GLU A 326 18.67 -9.14 3.57
N VAL A 327 18.96 -8.08 2.80
CA VAL A 327 18.27 -7.80 1.53
C VAL A 327 19.07 -8.34 0.35
N THR A 328 18.41 -9.19 -0.44
CA THR A 328 18.94 -9.80 -1.66
C THR A 328 18.38 -9.18 -2.92
N ALA A 329 17.15 -8.67 -2.86
CA ALA A 329 16.51 -7.86 -3.89
C ALA A 329 15.50 -6.91 -3.25
N ALA A 330 15.24 -5.78 -3.91
CA ALA A 330 14.27 -4.79 -3.46
C ALA A 330 13.36 -4.34 -4.60
N GLY A 331 12.08 -4.19 -4.30
CA GLY A 331 11.09 -3.52 -5.13
C GLY A 331 10.62 -2.25 -4.45
N PHE A 332 10.63 -1.15 -5.17
CA PHE A 332 10.13 0.13 -4.69
C PHE A 332 8.93 0.57 -5.52
N SER A 333 7.88 1.00 -4.85
CA SER A 333 6.65 1.50 -5.43
C SER A 333 6.41 2.94 -4.94
N TRP A 334 6.00 3.82 -5.84
CA TRP A 334 5.47 5.14 -5.49
C TRP A 334 4.09 5.30 -6.13
N LYS A 335 3.03 5.36 -5.33
CA LYS A 335 1.67 5.68 -5.75
C LYS A 335 1.61 7.18 -6.01
N GLU A 336 1.60 7.55 -7.29
CA GLU A 336 1.58 8.97 -7.69
C GLU A 336 0.15 9.54 -7.69
N TYR A 337 -0.87 8.69 -7.89
CA TYR A 337 -2.30 9.05 -7.91
C TYR A 337 -3.17 7.79 -7.83
N PRO A 338 -4.41 7.83 -7.30
CA PRO A 338 -5.34 6.71 -7.35
C PRO A 338 -5.77 6.33 -8.78
N ASP A 339 -6.22 5.09 -8.99
CA ASP A 339 -6.92 4.69 -10.23
C ASP A 339 -8.43 4.89 -10.03
N GLU A 340 -9.01 5.84 -10.75
CA GLU A 340 -10.41 6.26 -10.61
C GLU A 340 -11.41 5.14 -10.98
N THR A 341 -10.94 4.06 -11.62
CA THR A 341 -11.77 2.89 -11.90
C THR A 341 -11.88 1.94 -10.71
N LEU A 342 -10.92 1.98 -9.77
CA LEU A 342 -10.87 1.10 -8.60
C LEU A 342 -11.68 1.64 -7.43
N GLU A 343 -11.83 2.96 -7.30
CA GLU A 343 -12.68 3.62 -6.28
C GLU A 343 -14.13 3.10 -6.29
N LYS A 344 -14.59 2.53 -7.42
CA LYS A 344 -15.94 1.98 -7.60
C LYS A 344 -16.08 0.54 -7.09
N ILE A 345 -14.98 -0.12 -6.75
CA ILE A 345 -14.97 -1.50 -6.27
C ILE A 345 -15.35 -1.49 -4.78
N LYS A 346 -16.36 -2.28 -4.42
CA LYS A 346 -16.80 -2.44 -3.03
C LYS A 346 -15.66 -3.03 -2.19
N GLY A 347 -15.34 -2.38 -1.06
CA GLY A 347 -14.26 -2.81 -0.16
C GLY A 347 -12.86 -2.41 -0.62
N TRP A 348 -12.74 -1.56 -1.65
CA TRP A 348 -11.45 -1.09 -2.16
C TRP A 348 -10.60 -0.42 -1.08
N GLN A 349 -11.21 0.45 -0.28
CA GLN A 349 -10.55 1.21 0.78
C GLN A 349 -9.86 0.30 1.80
N GLU A 350 -10.54 -0.76 2.27
CA GLU A 350 -9.94 -1.71 3.22
C GLU A 350 -8.88 -2.61 2.57
N LEU A 351 -8.96 -2.84 1.26
CA LEU A 351 -7.89 -3.49 0.51
C LEU A 351 -6.64 -2.59 0.39
N GLU A 352 -6.82 -1.27 0.24
CA GLU A 352 -5.72 -0.30 0.28
C GLU A 352 -5.05 -0.26 1.66
N GLY A 353 -5.82 -0.46 2.73
CA GLY A 353 -5.30 -0.56 4.11
C GLY A 353 -4.25 -1.65 4.31
N GLN A 354 -4.22 -2.67 3.46
CA GLN A 354 -3.22 -3.73 3.51
C GLN A 354 -1.85 -3.35 2.92
N GLY A 355 -1.73 -2.15 2.35
CA GLY A 355 -0.53 -1.62 1.69
C GLY A 355 -0.58 -1.68 0.16
N ILE A 356 0.45 -1.11 -0.49
CA ILE A 356 0.53 -0.95 -1.96
C ILE A 356 0.81 -2.28 -2.68
N GLY A 357 1.56 -3.18 -2.05
CA GLY A 357 1.99 -4.48 -2.60
C GLY A 357 2.90 -4.39 -3.83
N TRP A 358 3.06 -5.51 -4.55
CA TRP A 358 3.91 -5.62 -5.74
C TRP A 358 3.19 -6.14 -7.00
N SER A 359 3.56 -5.63 -8.17
CA SER A 359 3.01 -6.11 -9.46
C SER A 359 4.00 -7.02 -10.16
N TRP A 360 3.60 -8.28 -10.39
CA TRP A 360 4.45 -9.29 -11.05
C TRP A 360 4.42 -9.25 -12.58
N GLU A 361 3.84 -8.22 -13.19
CA GLU A 361 3.70 -8.14 -14.66
C GLU A 361 5.04 -8.13 -15.40
N ARG A 362 6.13 -7.68 -14.74
CA ARG A 362 7.46 -7.53 -15.37
C ARG A 362 8.57 -8.23 -14.62
N LYS A 363 8.67 -7.97 -13.31
CA LYS A 363 9.68 -8.56 -12.44
C LYS A 363 8.98 -9.23 -11.27
N ARG A 364 9.31 -10.50 -11.06
CA ARG A 364 8.78 -11.26 -9.94
C ARG A 364 9.66 -11.03 -8.71
N LEU A 365 9.05 -10.54 -7.63
CA LEU A 365 9.64 -10.59 -6.29
C LEU A 365 8.98 -11.74 -5.51
N PRO A 366 9.75 -12.72 -5.03
CA PRO A 366 9.23 -13.84 -4.25
C PRO A 366 8.47 -13.37 -3.01
N LEU A 367 7.37 -14.06 -2.69
CA LEU A 367 6.58 -13.88 -1.47
C LEU A 367 6.05 -12.45 -1.23
N ALA A 368 6.12 -11.56 -2.22
CA ALA A 368 5.47 -10.26 -2.15
C ALA A 368 3.94 -10.42 -2.21
N SER A 369 3.19 -9.49 -1.63
CA SER A 369 1.74 -9.42 -1.79
C SER A 369 1.38 -8.84 -3.15
N ALA A 370 0.19 -9.18 -3.65
CA ALA A 370 -0.30 -8.65 -4.93
C ALA A 370 -0.65 -7.16 -4.79
N SER A 371 -0.04 -6.32 -5.63
CA SER A 371 -0.47 -4.93 -5.79
C SER A 371 -1.84 -4.89 -6.43
N ARG A 372 -2.74 -4.10 -5.85
CA ARG A 372 -4.12 -3.99 -6.30
C ARG A 372 -4.33 -2.90 -7.36
N GLN A 373 -3.39 -1.94 -7.44
CA GLN A 373 -3.46 -0.82 -8.38
C GLN A 373 -2.31 -0.88 -9.39
N LYS A 374 -2.64 -0.95 -10.68
CA LYS A 374 -1.63 -0.94 -11.75
C LYS A 374 -1.22 0.48 -12.14
N TRP A 375 -2.21 1.30 -12.47
CA TRP A 375 -2.02 2.62 -13.07
C TRP A 375 -1.57 3.63 -12.02
N ASN A 376 -0.74 4.59 -12.46
CA ASN A 376 -0.22 5.68 -11.62
C ASN A 376 0.59 5.21 -10.40
N VAL A 377 1.14 4.00 -10.46
CA VAL A 377 2.09 3.49 -9.47
C VAL A 377 3.42 3.25 -10.17
N ARG A 378 4.43 4.07 -9.85
CA ARG A 378 5.79 3.92 -10.32
C ARG A 378 6.43 2.76 -9.58
N ARG A 379 7.16 1.90 -10.30
CA ARG A 379 7.83 0.72 -9.74
C ARG A 379 9.27 0.65 -10.19
N GLU A 380 10.14 0.24 -9.30
CA GLU A 380 11.59 0.17 -9.51
C GLU A 380 12.14 -1.09 -8.86
N VAL A 381 13.12 -1.72 -9.50
CA VAL A 381 13.67 -2.99 -9.03
C VAL A 381 15.18 -2.91 -8.92
N ALA A 382 15.69 -3.29 -7.75
CA ALA A 382 17.09 -3.60 -7.53
C ALA A 382 17.23 -5.12 -7.35
N SER A 383 17.78 -5.80 -8.36
CA SER A 383 17.90 -7.27 -8.39
C SER A 383 19.16 -7.81 -7.69
N ARG A 384 20.02 -6.93 -7.16
CA ARG A 384 21.29 -7.29 -6.52
C ARG A 384 21.24 -6.97 -5.03
N SER A 385 21.91 -7.81 -4.25
CA SER A 385 22.06 -7.58 -2.81
C SER A 385 22.77 -6.25 -2.57
N ALA A 386 22.12 -5.40 -1.79
CA ALA A 386 22.72 -4.21 -1.22
C ALA A 386 22.89 -4.46 0.29
N ALA A 387 24.02 -4.01 0.85
CA ALA A 387 24.23 -4.09 2.29
C ALA A 387 23.17 -3.30 3.06
N GLN A 388 22.61 -2.25 2.43
CA GLN A 388 21.53 -1.41 2.96
C GLN A 388 20.63 -0.94 1.83
N VAL A 389 19.35 -0.75 2.13
CA VAL A 389 18.41 -0.08 1.24
C VAL A 389 18.64 1.42 1.36
N GLU A 390 18.81 2.08 0.22
CA GLU A 390 19.00 3.52 0.14
C GLU A 390 18.17 4.10 -1.01
N PHE A 391 17.93 5.41 -0.95
CA PHE A 391 17.20 6.14 -1.97
C PHE A 391 18.05 7.29 -2.49
N TYR A 392 17.64 7.86 -3.61
CA TYR A 392 18.18 9.14 -4.05
C TYR A 392 17.08 10.01 -4.65
N TYR A 393 17.18 11.31 -4.44
CA TYR A 393 16.38 12.28 -5.16
C TYR A 393 17.13 12.77 -6.39
N SER A 394 16.43 12.79 -7.52
CA SER A 394 16.90 13.34 -8.79
C SER A 394 16.28 14.72 -9.02
N PRO A 395 17.07 15.81 -9.08
CA PRO A 395 16.56 17.14 -9.39
C PRO A 395 16.14 17.27 -10.87
N VAL A 396 16.55 16.34 -11.73
CA VAL A 396 16.23 16.37 -13.17
C VAL A 396 14.75 16.09 -13.42
N ASP A 397 14.22 15.06 -12.76
CA ASP A 397 12.82 14.65 -12.88
C ASP A 397 12.00 14.81 -11.59
N GLN A 398 12.61 15.36 -10.55
CA GLN A 398 11.97 15.76 -9.29
C GLN A 398 11.35 14.57 -8.54
N ARG A 399 12.01 13.41 -8.58
CA ARG A 399 11.52 12.16 -7.98
C ARG A 399 12.55 11.52 -7.07
N ILE A 400 12.04 10.82 -6.06
CA ILE A 400 12.81 9.93 -5.19
C ILE A 400 12.81 8.54 -5.81
N HIS A 401 13.98 7.95 -5.98
CA HIS A 401 14.22 6.65 -6.59
C HIS A 401 14.92 5.71 -5.63
N LEU A 402 14.77 4.41 -5.86
CA LEU A 402 15.54 3.38 -5.19
C LEU A 402 16.97 3.38 -5.73
N LEU A 403 17.97 3.55 -4.85
CA LEU A 403 19.37 3.48 -5.25
C LEU A 403 19.74 2.05 -5.62
N GLY A 404 20.42 1.88 -6.76
CA GLY A 404 20.78 0.56 -7.29
C GLY A 404 19.67 -0.11 -8.11
N ALA A 405 18.56 0.59 -8.39
CA ALA A 405 17.54 0.09 -9.28
C ALA A 405 18.05 0.04 -10.73
N GLU A 406 17.92 -1.12 -11.37
CA GLU A 406 18.37 -1.34 -12.75
C GLU A 406 17.33 -0.88 -13.78
N GLU A 407 16.06 -0.98 -13.41
CA GLU A 407 14.93 -0.57 -14.25
C GLU A 407 13.77 -0.05 -13.40
N GLY A 408 12.96 0.82 -14.01
CA GLY A 408 11.71 1.28 -13.44
C GLY A 408 10.65 1.57 -14.50
N TRP A 409 9.38 1.54 -14.09
CA TRP A 409 8.26 1.84 -14.98
C TRP A 409 7.09 2.48 -14.24
N LEU A 410 6.36 3.35 -14.93
CA LEU A 410 5.18 4.05 -14.44
C LEU A 410 4.12 4.04 -15.54
N PRO A 411 3.11 3.15 -15.46
CA PRO A 411 1.94 3.20 -16.32
C PRO A 411 1.10 4.43 -15.97
N VAL A 412 0.74 5.25 -16.96
CA VAL A 412 -0.05 6.47 -16.77
C VAL A 412 -1.42 6.30 -17.43
N GLY A 413 -2.49 6.51 -16.67
CA GLY A 413 -3.85 6.41 -17.20
C GLY A 413 -4.92 6.34 -16.13
N TYR A 414 -6.18 6.42 -16.55
CA TYR A 414 -7.36 6.33 -15.69
C TYR A 414 -7.33 7.35 -14.53
N LEU A 415 -6.96 8.59 -14.86
CA LEU A 415 -6.90 9.72 -13.93
C LEU A 415 -7.51 10.96 -14.58
N ALA A 416 -8.20 11.81 -13.83
CA ALA A 416 -8.60 13.14 -14.29
C ALA A 416 -9.38 13.15 -15.62
N GLY A 417 -10.20 12.11 -15.84
CA GLY A 417 -10.93 11.90 -17.10
C GLY A 417 -10.09 11.44 -18.29
N LEU A 418 -8.78 11.21 -18.11
CA LEU A 418 -7.92 10.57 -19.11
C LEU A 418 -8.14 9.05 -19.09
N PRO A 419 -8.24 8.41 -20.28
CA PRO A 419 -8.17 6.95 -20.38
C PRO A 419 -6.71 6.50 -20.15
N ARG A 420 -6.34 5.33 -20.67
CA ARG A 420 -4.94 4.95 -20.80
C ARG A 420 -4.16 6.00 -21.58
N VAL A 421 -3.14 6.59 -20.96
CA VAL A 421 -2.27 7.61 -21.59
C VAL A 421 -1.03 6.97 -22.19
N GLY A 422 -0.31 6.15 -21.41
CA GLY A 422 1.01 5.69 -21.80
C GLY A 422 1.81 5.09 -20.65
N GLU A 423 3.13 5.15 -20.79
CA GLU A 423 4.06 4.64 -19.78
C GLU A 423 5.40 5.39 -19.83
N ILE A 424 5.96 5.66 -18.66
CA ILE A 424 7.32 6.17 -18.49
C ILE A 424 8.20 4.99 -18.04
N ARG A 425 9.39 4.85 -18.63
CA ARG A 425 10.38 3.82 -18.28
C ARG A 425 11.71 4.47 -17.90
N TYR A 426 12.40 3.83 -16.99
CA TYR A 426 13.66 4.26 -16.40
C TYR A 426 14.68 3.14 -16.54
N PHE A 427 15.92 3.50 -16.88
CA PHE A 427 17.02 2.56 -17.05
C PHE A 427 18.31 3.13 -16.47
N ASP A 428 19.03 2.28 -15.75
CA ASP A 428 20.44 2.46 -15.39
C ASP A 428 21.25 1.64 -16.40
N THR A 429 21.76 2.30 -17.44
CA THR A 429 22.41 1.63 -18.57
C THR A 429 23.91 1.43 -18.36
N ASP A 430 24.53 2.20 -17.46
CA ASP A 430 25.95 2.06 -17.10
C ASP A 430 26.19 1.23 -15.82
N GLY A 431 25.13 0.94 -15.05
CA GLY A 431 25.17 0.09 -13.86
C GLY A 431 25.73 0.79 -12.62
N ASN A 432 25.74 2.13 -12.59
CA ASN A 432 26.26 2.93 -11.48
C ASN A 432 25.27 3.06 -10.30
N GLY A 433 24.03 2.58 -10.47
CA GLY A 433 22.96 2.61 -9.49
C GLY A 433 22.01 3.81 -9.59
N TYR A 434 22.19 4.67 -10.58
CA TYR A 434 21.35 5.82 -10.90
C TYR A 434 20.77 5.67 -12.30
N PHE A 435 19.48 5.97 -12.47
CA PHE A 435 18.90 6.04 -13.80
C PHE A 435 19.57 7.13 -14.65
N ASP A 436 19.99 6.76 -15.86
CA ASP A 436 20.65 7.62 -16.84
C ASP A 436 19.78 7.84 -18.11
N ARG A 437 18.70 7.07 -18.26
CA ARG A 437 17.82 7.11 -19.42
C ARG A 437 16.36 6.98 -19.01
N ARG A 438 15.54 7.88 -19.52
CA ARG A 438 14.08 7.86 -19.39
C ARG A 438 13.40 7.80 -20.74
N GLU A 439 12.49 6.85 -20.92
CA GLU A 439 11.68 6.72 -22.14
C GLU A 439 10.22 6.98 -21.85
N ILE A 440 9.51 7.63 -22.78
CA ILE A 440 8.08 7.87 -22.68
C ILE A 440 7.39 7.22 -23.87
N TYR A 441 6.40 6.38 -23.59
CA TYR A 441 5.55 5.71 -24.56
C TYR A 441 4.13 6.26 -24.43
N LEU A 442 3.49 6.58 -25.55
CA LEU A 442 2.05 6.82 -25.59
C LEU A 442 1.31 5.51 -25.89
N ALA A 443 0.06 5.40 -25.44
CA ALA A 443 -0.75 4.19 -25.56
C ALA A 443 -0.85 3.64 -26.99
N ALA A 444 -0.88 4.53 -27.99
CA ALA A 444 -0.96 4.20 -29.41
C ALA A 444 0.40 3.96 -30.08
N SER A 445 1.52 4.11 -29.36
CA SER A 445 2.86 4.00 -29.93
C SER A 445 3.57 2.71 -29.53
N THR A 446 4.18 2.03 -30.50
CA THR A 446 5.03 0.86 -30.29
C THR A 446 6.50 1.23 -30.02
N ARG A 447 6.86 2.51 -30.17
CA ARG A 447 8.20 3.07 -29.94
C ARG A 447 8.12 4.22 -28.94
N PRO A 448 9.21 4.56 -28.22
CA PRO A 448 9.20 5.72 -27.35
C PRO A 448 8.99 6.98 -28.19
N VAL A 449 8.08 7.85 -27.75
CA VAL A 449 7.87 9.17 -28.36
C VAL A 449 8.92 10.17 -27.88
N LEU A 450 9.54 9.93 -26.72
CA LEU A 450 10.65 10.70 -26.16
C LEU A 450 11.66 9.75 -25.54
N VAL A 451 12.94 10.05 -25.74
CA VAL A 451 14.07 9.41 -25.06
C VAL A 451 14.89 10.54 -24.45
N LEU A 452 14.84 10.65 -23.13
CA LEU A 452 15.38 11.78 -22.37
C LEU A 452 16.56 11.28 -21.52
N PRO A 453 17.69 12.00 -21.51
CA PRO A 453 18.80 11.68 -20.61
C PRO A 453 18.45 12.06 -19.18
N LEU A 454 18.98 11.29 -18.24
CA LEU A 454 19.08 11.65 -16.81
C LEU A 454 20.58 11.78 -16.48
N THR A 455 20.90 12.44 -15.35
CA THR A 455 22.27 12.56 -14.89
C THR A 455 22.34 12.33 -13.40
N GLU A 456 23.39 11.65 -12.94
CA GLU A 456 23.70 11.52 -11.52
C GLU A 456 24.12 12.85 -10.86
N LYS A 457 24.51 13.83 -11.68
CA LYS A 457 25.06 15.10 -11.20
C LYS A 457 23.99 15.89 -10.45
N GLY A 458 24.22 16.09 -9.16
CA GLY A 458 23.31 16.83 -8.28
C GLY A 458 22.28 15.95 -7.58
N ASN A 459 22.29 14.62 -7.80
CA ASN A 459 21.46 13.71 -7.04
C ASN A 459 21.79 13.78 -5.55
N ILE A 460 20.75 13.71 -4.72
CA ILE A 460 20.87 13.75 -3.26
C ILE A 460 20.58 12.36 -2.72
N LYS A 461 21.57 11.72 -2.09
CA LYS A 461 21.36 10.43 -1.41
C LYS A 461 20.50 10.60 -0.17
N LEU A 462 19.58 9.66 0.04
CA LEU A 462 18.66 9.63 1.16
C LEU A 462 18.76 8.24 1.82
N PRO A 463 18.99 8.18 3.15
CA PRO A 463 19.01 6.90 3.85
C PRO A 463 17.60 6.29 3.91
N PHE A 464 17.51 5.00 4.26
CA PHE A 464 16.23 4.39 4.62
C PHE A 464 15.77 4.89 6.00
N ASP A 465 15.17 6.07 5.99
CA ASP A 465 14.56 6.75 7.13
C ASP A 465 13.27 7.40 6.62
N LEU A 466 12.13 6.78 6.93
CA LEU A 466 10.82 7.17 6.41
C LEU A 466 10.42 8.60 6.80
N ASN A 467 10.72 9.01 8.04
CA ASN A 467 10.42 10.36 8.50
C ASN A 467 11.27 11.39 7.75
N ARG A 468 12.57 11.12 7.57
CA ARG A 468 13.45 12.00 6.79
C ARG A 468 13.04 12.08 5.32
N ILE A 469 12.56 10.98 4.74
CA ILE A 469 12.02 10.95 3.38
C ILE A 469 10.75 11.82 3.29
N SER A 470 9.81 11.68 4.23
CA SER A 470 8.60 12.51 4.33
C SER A 470 8.94 14.00 4.45
N GLU A 471 9.81 14.36 5.39
CA GLU A 471 10.22 15.75 5.60
C GLU A 471 10.88 16.35 4.35
N PHE A 472 11.84 15.63 3.75
CA PHE A 472 12.50 16.09 2.54
C PHE A 472 11.53 16.19 1.36
N TYR A 473 10.61 15.24 1.23
CA TYR A 473 9.62 15.26 0.17
C TYR A 473 8.68 16.47 0.28
N LEU A 474 8.15 16.74 1.47
CA LEU A 474 7.23 17.84 1.72
C LEU A 474 7.89 19.23 1.62
N THR A 475 9.14 19.34 2.07
CA THR A 475 9.82 20.65 2.17
C THR A 475 10.60 21.02 0.90
N GLU A 476 11.17 20.04 0.19
CA GLU A 476 12.06 20.29 -0.94
C GLU A 476 11.47 19.77 -2.26
N VAL A 477 11.08 18.49 -2.31
CA VAL A 477 10.68 17.83 -3.57
C VAL A 477 9.37 18.39 -4.10
N LEU A 478 8.32 18.41 -3.27
CA LEU A 478 6.99 18.78 -3.68
C LEU A 478 6.90 20.24 -4.17
N PRO A 479 7.44 21.24 -3.45
CA PRO A 479 7.44 22.62 -3.94
C PRO A 479 8.28 22.80 -5.21
N ALA A 480 9.45 22.16 -5.30
CA ALA A 480 10.32 22.27 -6.46
C ALA A 480 9.69 21.64 -7.72
N ALA A 481 9.04 20.48 -7.58
CA ALA A 481 8.32 19.81 -8.66
C ALA A 481 7.17 20.67 -9.20
N LEU A 482 6.33 21.21 -8.31
CA LEU A 482 5.23 22.11 -8.68
C LEU A 482 5.75 23.36 -9.41
N ALA A 483 6.75 24.05 -8.83
CA ALA A 483 7.33 25.25 -9.41
C ALA A 483 7.93 24.99 -10.81
N ARG A 484 8.64 23.87 -10.98
CA ARG A 484 9.18 23.42 -12.27
C ARG A 484 8.07 23.20 -13.29
N SER A 485 7.05 22.43 -12.94
CA SER A 485 5.96 22.10 -13.86
C SER A 485 5.13 23.33 -14.23
N GLU A 486 4.93 24.28 -13.30
CA GLU A 486 4.32 25.57 -13.62
C GLU A 486 5.16 26.41 -14.59
N ALA A 487 6.48 26.50 -14.37
CA ALA A 487 7.37 27.29 -15.23
C ALA A 487 7.37 26.74 -16.66
N LEU A 488 7.47 25.41 -16.81
CA LEU A 488 7.40 24.75 -18.13
C LEU A 488 6.06 25.03 -18.83
N LEU A 489 4.93 24.90 -18.12
CA LEU A 489 3.60 25.18 -18.68
C LEU A 489 3.45 26.66 -19.09
N ARG A 490 3.92 27.60 -18.26
CA ARG A 490 3.93 29.03 -18.60
C ARG A 490 4.77 29.32 -19.84
N ALA A 491 5.95 28.71 -19.93
CA ALA A 491 6.84 28.85 -21.07
C ALA A 491 6.15 28.35 -22.35
N MET A 492 5.68 27.10 -22.36
CA MET A 492 5.00 26.52 -23.53
C MET A 492 3.77 27.34 -23.95
N GLY A 493 3.01 27.87 -22.99
CA GLY A 493 1.87 28.76 -23.22
C GLY A 493 2.18 30.06 -23.97
N LYS A 494 3.46 30.45 -24.10
CA LYS A 494 3.87 31.59 -24.93
C LYS A 494 3.69 31.35 -26.44
N ILE A 495 3.68 30.07 -26.85
CA ILE A 495 3.51 29.61 -28.23
C ILE A 495 2.12 28.96 -28.38
N GLN A 496 1.80 27.97 -27.53
CA GLN A 496 0.57 27.22 -27.64
C GLN A 496 0.01 26.87 -26.25
N THR A 497 -1.27 27.15 -26.05
CA THR A 497 -1.99 26.71 -24.85
C THR A 497 -2.40 25.24 -24.98
N TYR A 498 -2.19 24.48 -23.90
CA TYR A 498 -2.66 23.10 -23.81
C TYR A 498 -3.90 23.04 -22.91
N ASP A 499 -5.03 22.67 -23.51
CA ASP A 499 -6.29 22.46 -22.79
C ASP A 499 -6.34 21.04 -22.24
N PRO A 500 -6.36 20.86 -20.90
CA PRO A 500 -6.51 19.55 -20.31
C PRO A 500 -7.93 19.00 -20.55
N PRO A 501 -8.13 17.67 -20.43
CA PRO A 501 -9.46 17.08 -20.56
C PRO A 501 -10.44 17.61 -19.50
N PRO A 502 -11.76 17.53 -19.74
CA PRO A 502 -12.77 18.12 -18.86
C PRO A 502 -12.69 17.67 -17.39
N GLY A 503 -12.32 16.41 -17.13
CA GLY A 503 -12.21 15.85 -15.78
C GLY A 503 -11.04 16.40 -14.96
N PHE A 504 -10.11 17.15 -15.57
CA PHE A 504 -8.93 17.63 -14.88
C PHE A 504 -9.23 18.66 -13.80
N SER A 505 -10.15 19.59 -14.04
CA SER A 505 -10.50 20.62 -13.05
C SER A 505 -11.14 20.02 -11.79
N GLU A 506 -11.98 19.00 -11.97
CA GLU A 506 -12.61 18.27 -10.86
C GLU A 506 -11.56 17.49 -10.07
N ALA A 507 -10.71 16.71 -10.76
CA ALA A 507 -9.60 15.98 -10.16
C ALA A 507 -8.63 16.91 -9.41
N TRP A 508 -8.31 18.07 -9.97
CA TRP A 508 -7.45 19.06 -9.33
C TRP A 508 -8.03 19.58 -8.01
N ASN A 509 -9.34 19.81 -7.96
CA ASN A 509 -9.97 20.38 -6.77
C ASN A 509 -10.08 19.37 -5.62
N ARG A 510 -10.26 18.08 -5.93
CA ARG A 510 -10.29 16.99 -4.92
C ARG A 510 -8.89 16.57 -4.47
N ALA A 511 -7.88 16.73 -5.31
CA ALA A 511 -6.55 16.19 -5.09
C ALA A 511 -5.79 16.83 -3.92
N GLY A 512 -5.08 15.98 -3.17
CA GLY A 512 -4.06 16.38 -2.21
C GLY A 512 -2.84 17.05 -2.88
N PRO A 513 -1.90 17.60 -2.11
CA PRO A 513 -0.72 18.28 -2.66
C PRO A 513 0.15 17.40 -3.59
N SER A 514 0.46 16.15 -3.20
CA SER A 514 1.24 15.23 -4.05
C SER A 514 0.52 14.84 -5.32
N GLU A 515 -0.77 14.57 -5.20
CA GLU A 515 -1.63 14.23 -6.33
C GLU A 515 -1.70 15.40 -7.32
N LYS A 516 -1.85 16.65 -6.84
CA LYS A 516 -1.76 17.86 -7.67
C LYS A 516 -0.43 17.95 -8.40
N ARG A 517 0.68 17.67 -7.72
CA ARG A 517 2.01 17.61 -8.35
C ARG A 517 2.03 16.61 -9.50
N TYR A 518 1.51 15.40 -9.30
CA TYR A 518 1.45 14.40 -10.36
C TYR A 518 0.51 14.78 -11.52
N LEU A 519 -0.69 15.29 -11.23
CA LEU A 519 -1.61 15.80 -12.24
C LEU A 519 -0.92 16.86 -13.12
N GLN A 520 -0.13 17.74 -12.50
CA GLN A 520 0.59 18.79 -13.19
C GLN A 520 1.77 18.26 -14.01
N ASP A 521 2.49 17.25 -13.51
CA ASP A 521 3.55 16.56 -14.27
C ASP A 521 2.99 15.92 -15.54
N VAL A 522 1.85 15.22 -15.43
CA VAL A 522 1.17 14.60 -16.59
C VAL A 522 0.71 15.67 -17.57
N LYS A 523 0.10 16.75 -17.09
CA LYS A 523 -0.31 17.89 -17.93
C LYS A 523 0.89 18.52 -18.66
N SER A 524 1.98 18.76 -17.94
CA SER A 524 3.21 19.34 -18.50
C SER A 524 3.84 18.44 -19.56
N LEU A 525 3.88 17.12 -19.32
CA LEU A 525 4.35 16.14 -20.29
C LEU A 525 3.51 16.13 -21.57
N LEU A 526 2.18 16.09 -21.45
CA LEU A 526 1.29 16.07 -22.61
C LEU A 526 1.33 17.38 -23.39
N ALA A 527 1.41 18.53 -22.69
CA ALA A 527 1.60 19.83 -23.32
C ALA A 527 2.91 19.89 -24.11
N PHE A 528 4.00 19.36 -23.53
CA PHE A 528 5.31 19.33 -24.20
C PHE A 528 5.29 18.46 -25.45
N ILE A 529 4.76 17.24 -25.37
CA ILE A 529 4.62 16.35 -26.52
C ILE A 529 3.78 17.01 -27.62
N ASN A 530 2.65 17.63 -27.25
CA ASN A 530 1.76 18.30 -28.22
C ASN A 530 2.46 19.46 -28.94
N LEU A 531 3.09 20.37 -28.19
CA LEU A 531 3.83 21.51 -28.74
C LEU A 531 4.94 21.04 -29.69
N ARG A 532 5.75 20.08 -29.21
CA ARG A 532 6.87 19.55 -29.99
C ARG A 532 6.38 18.88 -31.27
N ASP A 533 5.37 18.01 -31.19
CA ASP A 533 4.86 17.28 -32.35
C ASP A 533 4.21 18.22 -33.37
N HIS A 534 3.53 19.26 -32.90
CA HIS A 534 3.01 20.32 -33.76
C HIS A 534 4.13 21.00 -34.55
N LEU A 535 5.15 21.51 -33.86
CA LEU A 535 6.27 22.21 -34.49
C LEU A 535 7.11 21.29 -35.38
N LEU A 536 7.37 20.05 -34.97
CA LEU A 536 8.06 19.04 -35.78
C LEU A 536 7.28 18.70 -37.05
N THR A 537 5.95 18.62 -36.98
CA THR A 537 5.11 18.36 -38.15
C THR A 537 5.30 19.48 -39.18
N VAL A 538 5.27 20.73 -38.76
CA VAL A 538 5.51 21.87 -39.66
C VAL A 538 6.92 21.81 -40.26
N VAL A 539 7.95 21.60 -39.41
CA VAL A 539 9.35 21.47 -39.86
C VAL A 539 9.49 20.38 -40.92
N ASN A 540 8.93 19.20 -40.67
CA ASN A 540 9.04 18.06 -41.56
C ASN A 540 8.27 18.28 -42.87
N GLN A 541 7.09 18.91 -42.82
CA GLN A 541 6.34 19.27 -44.01
C GLN A 541 7.15 20.21 -44.91
N THR A 542 7.89 21.16 -44.35
CA THR A 542 8.76 22.06 -45.13
C THR A 542 10.02 21.37 -45.64
N LEU A 543 10.76 20.66 -44.77
CA LEU A 543 12.08 20.12 -45.11
C LEU A 543 12.03 18.91 -46.03
N PHE A 544 10.96 18.12 -45.97
CA PHE A 544 10.78 16.92 -46.80
C PHE A 544 9.79 17.13 -47.96
N GLN A 545 9.36 18.37 -48.21
CA GLN A 545 8.56 18.70 -49.39
C GLN A 545 9.34 18.40 -50.67
N GLU A 546 8.68 17.84 -51.68
CA GLU A 546 9.29 17.69 -53.00
C GLU A 546 9.65 19.05 -53.58
N LEU A 547 10.92 19.21 -53.95
CA LEU A 547 11.43 20.44 -54.54
C LEU A 547 10.84 20.63 -55.95
N SER A 548 10.49 21.87 -56.25
CA SER A 548 10.12 22.27 -57.62
C SER A 548 11.28 22.00 -58.58
N ARG A 549 11.01 21.80 -59.86
CA ARG A 549 12.06 21.57 -60.88
C ARG A 549 12.12 22.71 -61.88
N ASP A 550 13.33 23.07 -62.30
CA ASP A 550 13.52 24.02 -63.40
C ASP A 550 13.18 23.39 -64.76
N SER A 551 13.26 24.19 -65.83
CA SER A 551 13.02 23.73 -67.21
C SER A 551 14.02 22.67 -67.70
N GLN A 552 15.09 22.42 -66.95
CA GLN A 552 16.10 21.38 -67.20
C GLN A 552 15.92 20.18 -66.26
N GLY A 553 14.84 20.14 -65.46
CA GLY A 553 14.53 19.07 -64.52
C GLY A 553 15.32 19.10 -63.22
N ARG A 554 16.12 20.15 -62.95
CA ARG A 554 16.95 20.28 -61.74
C ARG A 554 16.10 20.72 -60.55
N PRO A 555 16.30 20.16 -59.35
CA PRO A 555 15.59 20.60 -58.15
C PRO A 555 15.95 22.05 -57.80
N LEU A 556 14.93 22.85 -57.52
CA LEU A 556 14.98 24.23 -57.08
C LEU A 556 14.37 24.30 -55.68
N GLY A 557 15.21 24.58 -54.69
CA GLY A 557 14.75 24.87 -53.34
C GLY A 557 14.06 26.22 -53.24
N ASP A 558 13.29 26.40 -52.18
CA ASP A 558 12.54 27.62 -51.89
C ASP A 558 13.46 28.85 -51.73
N LEU A 559 14.73 28.65 -51.34
CA LEU A 559 15.76 29.70 -51.24
C LEU A 559 16.41 30.08 -52.60
N HIS A 560 16.03 29.44 -53.70
CA HIS A 560 16.65 29.73 -54.99
C HIS A 560 16.28 31.13 -55.49
N PRO A 561 17.25 32.00 -55.85
CA PRO A 561 17.00 33.41 -56.15
C PRO A 561 16.15 33.67 -57.40
N ARG A 562 15.94 32.66 -58.26
CA ARG A 562 15.08 32.75 -59.46
C ARG A 562 13.68 32.18 -59.25
N LEU A 563 13.33 31.75 -58.04
CA LEU A 563 11.99 31.24 -57.74
C LEU A 563 11.05 32.44 -57.51
N PHE A 564 10.18 32.72 -58.47
CA PHE A 564 9.11 33.72 -58.28
C PHE A 564 8.03 33.10 -57.39
N ARG A 565 7.93 33.58 -56.15
CA ARG A 565 6.85 33.21 -55.22
C ARG A 565 5.63 34.09 -55.50
N ASP A 566 4.43 33.50 -55.53
CA ASP A 566 3.19 34.29 -55.52
C ASP A 566 3.20 35.16 -54.25
N PRO A 567 3.05 36.49 -54.34
CA PRO A 567 3.00 37.38 -53.17
C PRO A 567 1.99 36.94 -52.10
N LYS A 568 0.93 36.22 -52.47
CA LYS A 568 -0.05 35.65 -51.52
C LYS A 568 0.46 34.43 -50.75
N GLN A 569 1.47 33.73 -51.26
CA GLN A 569 2.08 32.54 -50.64
C GLN A 569 3.33 32.87 -49.81
N VAL A 570 3.97 34.03 -50.04
CA VAL A 570 5.18 34.48 -49.32
C VAL A 570 4.95 34.63 -47.81
N GLY A 571 3.72 34.90 -47.38
CA GLY A 571 3.37 35.02 -45.95
C GLY A 571 2.83 33.74 -45.28
N GLN A 572 2.68 32.63 -46.03
CA GLN A 572 2.01 31.41 -45.52
C GLN A 572 2.93 30.20 -45.35
N SER A 573 4.13 30.21 -45.94
CA SER A 573 5.06 29.07 -45.90
C SER A 573 6.33 29.39 -45.13
N LEU A 574 6.66 28.56 -44.13
CA LEU A 574 7.93 28.60 -43.40
C LEU A 574 9.08 28.33 -44.39
N PRO A 575 10.05 29.24 -44.58
CA PRO A 575 11.22 29.00 -45.43
C PRO A 575 12.09 27.86 -44.90
N SER A 576 12.79 27.13 -45.78
CA SER A 576 13.58 25.96 -45.40
C SER A 576 14.75 26.27 -44.43
N ASP A 577 15.34 27.48 -44.50
CA ASP A 577 16.38 27.88 -43.55
C ASP A 577 15.81 28.11 -42.14
N GLN A 578 14.60 28.68 -42.04
CA GLN A 578 13.88 28.85 -40.78
C GLN A 578 13.40 27.50 -40.23
N ALA A 579 12.91 26.61 -41.09
CA ALA A 579 12.55 25.25 -40.71
C ALA A 579 13.76 24.47 -40.17
N TRP A 580 14.94 24.63 -40.78
CA TRP A 580 16.17 24.02 -40.28
C TRP A 580 16.60 24.58 -38.92
N LYS A 581 16.50 25.90 -38.72
CA LYS A 581 16.76 26.53 -37.42
C LYS A 581 15.79 26.03 -36.35
N LEU A 582 14.51 25.95 -36.67
CA LEU A 582 13.47 25.43 -35.77
C LEU A 582 13.76 23.96 -35.40
N ALA A 583 14.13 23.11 -36.36
CA ALA A 583 14.51 21.71 -36.09
C ALA A 583 15.63 21.59 -35.05
N ARG A 584 16.66 22.46 -35.14
CA ARG A 584 17.76 22.52 -34.18
C ARG A 584 17.29 22.99 -32.80
N LEU A 585 16.49 24.06 -32.75
CA LEU A 585 15.92 24.55 -31.49
C LEU A 585 15.05 23.50 -30.81
N LEU A 586 14.25 22.74 -31.57
CA LEU A 586 13.44 21.65 -31.02
C LEU A 586 14.29 20.53 -30.42
N THR A 587 15.43 20.19 -31.04
CA THR A 587 16.38 19.22 -30.48
C THR A 587 16.97 19.71 -29.16
N GLU A 588 17.39 20.99 -29.10
CA GLU A 588 17.89 21.60 -27.86
C GLU A 588 16.79 21.72 -26.79
N LEU A 589 15.54 21.97 -27.21
CA LEU A 589 14.38 22.07 -26.33
C LEU A 589 14.06 20.72 -25.67
N GLU A 590 14.11 19.62 -26.42
CA GLU A 590 13.99 18.27 -25.88
C GLU A 590 15.09 17.95 -24.86
N GLN A 591 16.33 18.32 -25.14
CA GLN A 591 17.45 18.12 -24.20
C GLN A 591 17.25 18.94 -22.92
N ALA A 592 16.87 20.22 -23.05
CA ALA A 592 16.62 21.09 -21.90
C ALA A 592 15.45 20.58 -21.05
N TYR A 593 14.36 20.13 -21.68
CA TYR A 593 13.23 19.49 -21.00
C TYR A 593 13.66 18.21 -20.27
N GLY A 594 14.42 17.35 -20.96
CA GLY A 594 14.93 16.08 -20.45
C GLY A 594 15.81 16.24 -19.22
N LEU A 595 16.75 17.19 -19.26
CA LEU A 595 17.69 17.51 -18.18
C LEU A 595 17.10 18.41 -17.10
N GLY A 596 15.82 18.79 -17.19
CA GLY A 596 15.16 19.65 -16.20
C GLY A 596 15.69 21.08 -16.16
N GLN A 597 16.30 21.58 -17.24
CA GLN A 597 16.91 22.90 -17.32
C GLN A 597 15.86 23.98 -17.67
N VAL A 598 15.06 24.38 -16.69
CA VAL A 598 13.92 25.30 -16.88
C VAL A 598 14.34 26.63 -17.53
N GLU A 599 15.40 27.28 -17.04
CA GLU A 599 15.85 28.56 -17.59
C GLU A 599 16.29 28.44 -19.07
N ARG A 600 17.00 27.36 -19.41
CA ARG A 600 17.40 27.09 -20.80
C ARG A 600 16.19 26.79 -21.67
N PHE A 601 15.23 26.04 -21.15
CA PHE A 601 13.96 25.74 -21.83
C PHE A 601 13.19 27.03 -22.15
N GLU A 602 13.07 27.95 -21.19
CA GLU A 602 12.41 29.25 -21.38
C GLU A 602 13.09 30.09 -22.47
N GLN A 603 14.42 30.17 -22.46
CA GLN A 603 15.19 30.86 -23.50
C GLN A 603 14.97 30.27 -24.89
N LEU A 604 14.90 28.94 -25.00
CA LEU A 604 14.66 28.25 -26.27
C LEU A 604 13.24 28.51 -26.79
N ILE A 605 12.25 28.52 -25.90
CA ILE A 605 10.88 28.93 -26.24
C ILE A 605 10.84 30.36 -26.78
N ASP A 606 11.53 31.30 -26.14
CA ASP A 606 11.56 32.69 -26.61
C ASP A 606 12.23 32.81 -27.98
N GLN A 607 13.29 32.04 -28.24
CA GLN A 607 13.92 31.97 -29.57
C GLN A 607 13.00 31.36 -30.64
N ILE A 608 12.22 30.33 -30.28
CA ILE A 608 11.22 29.76 -31.20
C ILE A 608 10.15 30.80 -31.52
N LYS A 609 9.69 31.56 -30.52
CA LYS A 609 8.72 32.63 -30.70
C LYS A 609 9.25 33.75 -31.61
N GLU A 610 10.52 34.13 -31.47
CA GLU A 610 11.18 35.10 -32.36
C GLU A 610 11.27 34.63 -33.82
N LEU A 611 11.22 33.31 -34.09
CA LEU A 611 11.09 32.76 -35.44
C LEU A 611 9.67 32.88 -36.03
N GLY A 612 8.71 33.40 -35.27
CA GLY A 612 7.34 33.67 -35.73
C GLY A 612 6.29 32.66 -35.29
N TRP A 613 6.50 31.98 -34.15
CA TRP A 613 5.61 30.95 -33.60
C TRP A 613 4.86 31.39 -32.35
#